data_AF-T1AGH0-F1
#
_entry.id   AF-T1AGH0-F1
#
_cell.length_a   1.000
_cell.length_b   1.000
_cell.length_c   1.000
_cell.angle_alpha   90.00
_cell.angle_beta   90.00
_cell.angle_gamma   90.00
#
_symmetry.space_group_name_H-M   'P 1'
#
loop_
_entity.id
_entity.type
_entity.pdbx_description
1 polymer ?
#
loop_
_entity_poly.entity_id
_entity_poly.type
_entity_poly.pdbx_seq_one_letter_code
_entity_poly.pdbx_strand_id
1 'polypeptide(L)'
;MLRFIAVMVPLVFLINGVLKDDWLEALMFSIAVAVGLTPEMLPAIVTFNLAKGALAMARKDVIVKRLPAIQNFGAIDVLCTDKTGTLTQDKVILERHVDAAGGDDARVLELAFLNSHYQTGLRNLLDNAVLTAVDPEQTQRLAAEFALVDEMPFDFERRRMSVVVRDMEGRHMLISKGAVAEMLAMCAHVQTAQGPLEFDADRQAEVRQVAHDLNADGFRVIAVGMREMTPPRSQYARDDERELTLFGFMAFLDPPKESAAAAIAALTQHGIAVKILTGDNDVVARHVCRHVGIGLEHVLTGPELDALDDAQLTAALPETQLFARLNPQQKVA
;
A
#
# COMPACT_ATOMS: atom_id res chain seq x y z
N MET A 1 -27.95 31.02 -17.88
CA MET A 1 -27.84 32.49 -17.81
C MET A 1 -27.29 33.11 -19.10
N LEU A 2 -26.11 32.69 -19.60
CA LEU A 2 -25.57 33.18 -20.89
C LEU A 2 -26.56 33.04 -22.06
N ARG A 3 -27.25 31.89 -22.19
CA ARG A 3 -28.29 31.70 -23.22
C ARG A 3 -29.47 32.68 -23.10
N PHE A 4 -29.81 33.09 -21.87
CA PHE A 4 -30.89 34.04 -21.63
C PHE A 4 -30.47 35.47 -22.01
N ILE A 5 -29.26 35.88 -21.60
CA ILE A 5 -28.69 37.19 -21.96
C ILE A 5 -28.49 37.30 -23.48
N ALA A 6 -27.97 36.24 -24.12
CA ALA A 6 -27.73 36.19 -25.57
C ALA A 6 -29.02 36.32 -26.41
N VAL A 7 -30.18 35.94 -25.87
CA VAL A 7 -31.48 36.09 -26.55
C VAL A 7 -32.14 37.41 -26.16
N MET A 8 -32.09 37.80 -24.89
CA MET A 8 -32.80 38.98 -24.39
C MET A 8 -32.20 40.30 -24.85
N VAL A 9 -30.87 40.42 -24.87
CA VAL A 9 -30.20 41.68 -25.23
C VAL A 9 -30.46 42.08 -26.69
N PRO A 10 -30.31 41.18 -27.70
CA PRO A 10 -30.67 41.51 -29.08
C PRO A 10 -32.16 41.76 -29.27
N LEU A 11 -33.03 41.03 -28.55
CA LEU A 11 -34.47 41.23 -28.64
C LEU A 11 -34.86 42.63 -28.12
N VAL A 12 -34.35 43.03 -26.96
CA VAL A 12 -34.58 44.36 -26.37
C VAL A 12 -34.03 45.45 -27.29
N PHE A 13 -32.85 45.25 -27.88
CA PHE A 13 -32.26 46.17 -28.85
C PHE A 13 -33.16 46.37 -30.07
N LEU A 14 -33.60 45.27 -30.71
CA LEU A 14 -34.45 45.31 -31.91
C LEU A 14 -35.81 45.95 -31.63
N ILE A 15 -36.46 45.57 -30.53
CA ILE A 15 -37.77 46.12 -30.16
C ILE A 15 -37.65 47.62 -29.89
N ASN A 16 -36.65 48.05 -29.11
CA ASN A 16 -36.49 49.45 -28.74
C ASN A 16 -36.06 50.31 -29.93
N GLY A 17 -35.19 49.78 -30.81
CA GLY A 17 -34.77 50.45 -32.05
C GLY A 17 -35.93 50.65 -33.03
N VAL A 18 -36.80 49.65 -33.21
CA VAL A 18 -37.97 49.76 -34.09
C VAL A 18 -39.06 50.66 -33.51
N LEU A 19 -39.28 50.66 -32.19
CA LEU A 19 -40.34 51.47 -31.57
C LEU A 19 -39.98 52.96 -31.45
N LYS A 20 -38.71 53.30 -31.21
CA LYS A 20 -38.27 54.67 -30.93
C LYS A 20 -37.51 55.33 -32.09
N ASP A 21 -37.09 54.57 -33.09
CA ASP A 21 -36.27 55.00 -34.23
C ASP A 21 -34.90 55.64 -33.85
N ASP A 22 -34.51 55.52 -32.57
CA ASP A 22 -33.20 55.91 -32.04
C ASP A 22 -32.36 54.66 -31.71
N TRP A 23 -31.56 54.26 -32.70
CA TRP A 23 -30.69 53.09 -32.60
C TRP A 23 -29.55 53.25 -31.58
N LEU A 24 -29.12 54.49 -31.30
CA LEU A 24 -28.06 54.75 -30.32
C LEU A 24 -28.60 54.60 -28.90
N GLU A 25 -29.79 55.16 -28.62
CA GLU A 25 -30.46 54.98 -27.35
C GLU A 25 -30.81 53.50 -27.10
N ALA A 26 -31.32 52.80 -28.13
CA ALA A 26 -31.60 51.37 -28.05
C ALA A 26 -30.35 50.54 -27.72
N LEU A 27 -29.20 50.87 -28.32
CA LEU A 27 -27.93 50.21 -28.03
C LEU A 27 -27.51 50.45 -26.58
N MET A 28 -27.50 51.70 -26.13
CA MET A 28 -27.14 52.06 -24.75
C MET A 28 -28.04 51.35 -23.73
N PHE A 29 -29.34 51.27 -24.00
CA PHE A 29 -30.29 50.57 -23.14
C PHE A 29 -30.04 49.06 -23.11
N SER A 30 -29.78 48.44 -24.27
CA SER A 30 -29.50 47.00 -24.34
C SER A 30 -28.22 46.60 -23.58
N ILE A 31 -27.18 47.45 -23.62
CA ILE A 31 -25.94 47.26 -22.84
C ILE A 31 -26.23 47.40 -21.34
N ALA A 32 -27.01 48.40 -20.93
CA ALA A 32 -27.40 48.58 -19.53
C ALA A 32 -28.16 47.34 -18.98
N VAL A 33 -29.06 46.77 -19.79
CA VAL A 33 -29.76 45.51 -19.47
C VAL A 33 -28.78 44.34 -19.39
N ALA A 34 -27.82 44.23 -20.32
CA ALA A 34 -26.82 43.16 -20.31
C ALA A 34 -25.95 43.19 -19.03
N VAL A 35 -25.49 44.37 -18.62
CA VAL A 35 -24.72 44.57 -17.39
C VAL A 35 -25.59 44.27 -16.17
N GLY A 36 -26.80 44.82 -16.10
CA GLY A 36 -27.72 44.61 -14.97
C GLY A 36 -28.15 43.15 -14.77
N LEU A 37 -28.16 42.34 -15.83
CA LEU A 37 -28.47 40.91 -15.76
C LEU A 37 -27.25 40.04 -15.44
N THR A 38 -26.03 40.56 -15.53
CA THR A 38 -24.81 39.78 -15.27
C THR A 38 -24.53 39.74 -13.77
N PRO A 39 -24.49 38.56 -13.13
CA PRO A 39 -24.29 38.47 -11.69
C PRO A 39 -22.80 38.52 -11.37
N GLU A 40 -22.19 39.70 -11.52
CA GLU A 40 -20.75 39.92 -11.37
C GLU A 40 -20.22 39.51 -9.99
N MET A 41 -21.06 39.58 -8.96
CA MET A 41 -20.70 39.24 -7.58
C MET A 41 -20.81 37.75 -7.26
N LEU A 42 -21.48 36.94 -8.09
CA LEU A 42 -21.71 35.52 -7.81
C LEU A 42 -20.39 34.71 -7.69
N PRO A 43 -19.39 34.87 -8.58
CA PRO A 43 -18.09 34.20 -8.43
C PRO A 43 -17.37 34.57 -7.12
N ALA A 44 -17.47 35.84 -6.69
CA ALA A 44 -16.88 36.30 -5.43
C ALA A 44 -17.56 35.68 -4.21
N ILE A 45 -18.90 35.63 -4.20
CA ILE A 45 -19.69 34.99 -3.14
C ILE A 45 -19.35 33.50 -3.01
N VAL A 46 -19.29 32.78 -4.14
CA VAL A 46 -18.93 31.35 -4.14
C VAL A 46 -17.52 31.15 -3.60
N THR A 47 -16.55 31.96 -4.06
CA THR A 47 -15.16 31.87 -3.60
C THR A 47 -15.04 32.15 -2.10
N PHE A 48 -15.73 33.17 -1.59
CA PHE A 48 -15.72 33.51 -0.16
C PHE A 48 -16.31 32.38 0.71
N ASN A 49 -17.42 31.79 0.27
CA ASN A 49 -18.05 30.67 0.98
C ASN A 49 -17.15 29.42 0.97
N LEU A 50 -16.52 29.09 -0.17
CA LEU A 50 -15.56 27.98 -0.24
C LEU A 50 -14.32 28.24 0.64
N ALA A 51 -13.80 29.46 0.67
CA ALA A 51 -12.68 29.83 1.52
C ALA A 51 -13.03 29.68 3.02
N LYS A 52 -14.24 30.10 3.43
CA LYS A 52 -14.73 29.87 4.79
C LYS A 52 -14.86 28.37 5.10
N GLY A 53 -15.33 27.57 4.14
CA GLY A 53 -15.36 26.10 4.24
C GLY A 53 -13.98 25.49 4.42
N ALA A 54 -12.99 25.93 3.64
CA ALA A 54 -11.59 25.50 3.76
C ALA A 54 -11.02 25.81 5.16
N LEU A 55 -11.30 27.00 5.71
CA LEU A 55 -10.89 27.37 7.07
C LEU A 55 -11.56 26.49 8.14
N ALA A 56 -12.83 26.13 7.95
CA ALA A 56 -13.53 25.22 8.87
C ALA A 56 -12.96 23.79 8.82
N MET A 57 -12.57 23.31 7.65
CA MET A 57 -11.90 22.02 7.46
C MET A 57 -10.49 22.00 8.05
N ALA A 58 -9.72 23.09 7.92
CA ALA A 58 -8.38 23.20 8.48
C ALA A 58 -8.36 23.12 10.01
N ARG A 59 -9.42 23.59 10.69
CA ARG A 59 -9.59 23.43 12.15
C ARG A 59 -9.83 21.98 12.58
N LYS A 60 -10.07 21.07 11.63
CA LYS A 60 -10.23 19.62 11.81
C LYS A 60 -9.09 18.85 11.13
N ASP A 61 -7.93 19.47 10.98
CA ASP A 61 -6.72 18.89 10.38
C ASP A 61 -6.86 18.47 8.90
N VAL A 62 -7.79 19.08 8.16
CA VAL A 62 -7.98 18.86 6.71
C VAL A 62 -7.55 20.10 5.91
N ILE A 63 -6.46 19.97 5.15
CA ILE A 63 -5.89 21.07 4.35
C ILE A 63 -6.42 21.04 2.92
N VAL A 64 -7.21 22.06 2.55
CA VAL A 64 -7.73 22.23 1.19
C VAL A 64 -6.77 23.09 0.35
N LYS A 65 -6.05 22.47 -0.60
CA LYS A 65 -5.15 23.20 -1.53
C LYS A 65 -5.89 23.87 -2.70
N ARG A 66 -7.07 23.36 -3.06
CA ARG A 66 -7.90 23.87 -4.18
C ARG A 66 -9.34 23.98 -3.71
N LEU A 67 -9.89 25.20 -3.67
CA LEU A 67 -11.26 25.46 -3.19
C LEU A 67 -12.35 24.62 -3.90
N PRO A 68 -12.30 24.39 -5.22
CA PRO A 68 -13.28 23.54 -5.90
C PRO A 68 -13.32 22.09 -5.38
N ALA A 69 -12.25 21.60 -4.75
CA ALA A 69 -12.20 20.25 -4.19
C ALA A 69 -13.25 20.02 -3.08
N ILE A 70 -13.69 21.09 -2.39
CA ILE A 70 -14.76 20.99 -1.38
C ILE A 70 -16.07 20.56 -2.02
N GLN A 71 -16.40 21.11 -3.19
CA GLN A 71 -17.61 20.73 -3.92
C GLN A 71 -17.50 19.31 -4.47
N ASN A 72 -16.35 18.95 -5.03
CA ASN A 72 -16.10 17.59 -5.53
C ASN A 72 -16.24 16.55 -4.41
N PHE A 73 -15.75 16.86 -3.20
CA PHE A 73 -15.88 15.96 -2.06
C PHE A 73 -17.33 15.78 -1.60
N GLY A 74 -18.15 16.83 -1.70
CA GLY A 74 -19.58 16.75 -1.39
C GLY A 74 -20.43 16.05 -2.47
N ALA A 75 -19.89 15.90 -3.68
CA ALA A 75 -20.56 15.27 -4.82
C ALA A 75 -19.93 13.90 -5.19
N ILE A 76 -19.18 13.29 -4.27
CA ILE A 76 -18.51 12.03 -4.52
C ILE A 76 -19.50 10.87 -4.43
N ASP A 77 -19.53 10.01 -5.45
CA ASP A 77 -20.29 8.75 -5.44
C ASP A 77 -19.38 7.54 -5.18
N VAL A 78 -18.10 7.65 -5.56
CA VAL A 78 -17.10 6.58 -5.44
C VAL A 78 -15.81 7.12 -4.84
N LEU A 79 -15.35 6.52 -3.75
CA LEU A 79 -14.05 6.76 -3.14
C LEU A 79 -13.08 5.62 -3.49
N CYS A 80 -12.11 5.93 -4.36
CA CYS A 80 -10.94 5.08 -4.58
C CYS A 80 -9.86 5.43 -3.56
N THR A 81 -9.42 4.46 -2.75
CA THR A 81 -8.42 4.69 -1.71
C THR A 81 -7.33 3.63 -1.71
N ASP A 82 -6.11 4.02 -1.33
CA ASP A 82 -5.01 3.07 -1.16
C ASP A 82 -5.18 2.30 0.15
N LYS A 83 -4.55 1.14 0.27
CA LYS A 83 -4.50 0.40 1.53
C LYS A 83 -3.38 0.95 2.43
N THR A 84 -2.14 0.85 1.95
CA THR A 84 -0.94 1.07 2.76
C THR A 84 -0.81 2.55 3.12
N GLY A 85 -0.70 2.84 4.42
CA GLY A 85 -0.60 4.19 4.99
C GLY A 85 -1.88 5.05 4.93
N THR A 86 -2.89 4.62 4.16
CA THR A 86 -4.19 5.30 4.12
C THR A 86 -5.19 4.62 5.04
N LEU A 87 -5.49 3.34 4.82
CA LEU A 87 -6.31 2.54 5.72
C LEU A 87 -5.49 1.97 6.88
N THR A 88 -4.22 1.70 6.65
CA THR A 88 -3.31 1.14 7.65
C THR A 88 -2.44 2.21 8.29
N GLN A 89 -1.84 1.89 9.44
CA GLN A 89 -1.05 2.84 10.22
C GLN A 89 0.33 3.11 9.61
N ASP A 90 0.73 2.37 8.56
CA ASP A 90 2.11 2.35 8.03
C ASP A 90 3.12 1.99 9.13
N LYS A 91 2.67 1.18 10.09
CA LYS A 91 3.44 0.71 11.25
C LYS A 91 3.46 -0.79 11.19
N VAL A 92 4.40 -1.31 10.41
CA VAL A 92 4.57 -2.75 10.31
C VAL A 92 5.10 -3.29 11.65
N ILE A 93 4.43 -4.29 12.19
CA ILE A 93 4.82 -4.99 13.42
C ILE A 93 5.14 -6.44 13.08
N LEU A 94 6.14 -7.01 13.75
CA LEU A 94 6.40 -8.45 13.69
C LEU A 94 5.45 -9.11 14.69
N GLU A 95 4.47 -9.86 14.19
CA GLU A 95 3.47 -10.51 15.04
C GLU A 95 3.92 -11.92 15.43
N ARG A 96 4.51 -12.66 14.49
CA ARG A 96 4.93 -14.05 14.70
C ARG A 96 6.28 -14.36 14.08
N HIS A 97 7.02 -15.26 14.72
CA HIS A 97 8.24 -15.87 14.22
C HIS A 97 8.15 -17.38 14.37
N VAL A 98 7.77 -18.06 13.29
CA VAL A 98 7.44 -19.48 13.33
C VAL A 98 8.48 -20.32 12.61
N ASP A 99 8.69 -21.56 13.06
CA ASP A 99 9.44 -22.57 12.36
C ASP A 99 8.75 -23.01 11.05
N ALA A 100 9.38 -23.94 10.35
CA ALA A 100 8.85 -24.50 9.12
C ALA A 100 7.51 -25.26 9.28
N ALA A 101 7.15 -25.67 10.51
CA ALA A 101 5.90 -26.35 10.83
C ALA A 101 4.81 -25.39 11.37
N GLY A 102 5.13 -24.09 11.54
CA GLY A 102 4.21 -23.06 12.00
C GLY A 102 4.17 -22.87 13.53
N GLY A 103 5.06 -23.52 14.28
CA GLY A 103 5.21 -23.32 15.73
C GLY A 103 6.15 -22.14 16.03
N ASP A 104 5.95 -21.43 17.15
CA ASP A 104 6.85 -20.33 17.53
C ASP A 104 8.29 -20.83 17.76
N ASP A 105 9.28 -20.22 17.09
CA ASP A 105 10.70 -20.54 17.25
C ASP A 105 11.54 -19.27 17.39
N ALA A 106 12.18 -19.09 18.53
CA ALA A 106 13.02 -17.94 18.83
C ALA A 106 14.26 -17.85 17.93
N ARG A 107 14.78 -18.97 17.40
CA ARG A 107 15.95 -18.97 16.51
C ARG A 107 15.66 -18.26 15.20
N VAL A 108 14.41 -18.33 14.71
CA VAL A 108 13.99 -17.59 13.51
C VAL A 108 14.11 -16.09 13.75
N LEU A 109 13.70 -15.61 14.92
CA LEU A 109 13.82 -14.22 15.33
C LEU A 109 15.29 -13.80 15.47
N GLU A 110 16.14 -14.62 16.10
CA GLU A 110 17.58 -14.33 16.25
C GLU A 110 18.29 -14.20 14.89
N LEU A 111 18.05 -15.14 13.97
CA LEU A 111 18.62 -15.09 12.63
C LEU A 111 18.13 -13.86 11.85
N ALA A 112 16.83 -13.58 11.92
CA ALA A 112 16.26 -12.39 11.31
C ALA A 112 16.83 -11.09 11.88
N PHE A 113 17.05 -11.04 13.20
CA PHE A 113 17.67 -9.92 13.88
C PHE A 113 19.10 -9.71 13.40
N LEU A 114 19.93 -10.76 13.39
CA LEU A 114 21.31 -10.66 12.90
C LEU A 114 21.34 -10.14 11.47
N ASN A 115 20.46 -10.65 10.60
CA ASN A 115 20.33 -10.16 9.24
C ASN A 115 19.92 -8.67 9.16
N SER A 116 18.92 -8.26 9.95
CA SER A 116 18.41 -6.87 9.94
C SER A 116 19.33 -5.87 10.64
N HIS A 117 20.09 -6.32 11.65
CA HIS A 117 21.00 -5.49 12.45
C HIS A 117 22.24 -5.11 11.64
N TYR A 118 22.84 -6.09 10.95
CA TYR A 118 24.07 -5.89 10.19
C TYR A 118 23.87 -5.44 8.75
N GLN A 119 22.63 -5.41 8.25
CA GLN A 119 22.31 -4.82 6.95
C GLN A 119 22.68 -3.34 6.92
N THR A 120 23.61 -2.96 6.04
CA THR A 120 24.05 -1.56 5.90
C THR A 120 23.32 -0.77 4.81
N GLY A 121 22.55 -1.47 3.97
CA GLY A 121 21.78 -0.89 2.87
C GLY A 121 20.41 -0.31 3.24
N LEU A 122 19.39 -0.66 2.45
CA LEU A 122 18.06 -0.06 2.49
C LEU A 122 17.22 -0.59 3.67
N ARG A 123 17.33 0.05 4.84
CA ARG A 123 16.48 -0.27 6.00
C ARG A 123 15.02 0.02 5.69
N ASN A 124 14.18 -1.01 5.77
CA ASN A 124 12.75 -0.90 5.53
C ASN A 124 11.94 -1.04 6.84
N LEU A 125 10.61 -0.87 6.75
CA LEU A 125 9.71 -0.99 7.91
C LEU A 125 9.72 -2.39 8.55
N LEU A 126 9.97 -3.45 7.77
CA LEU A 126 10.03 -4.83 8.26
C LEU A 126 11.30 -5.04 9.10
N ASP A 127 12.44 -4.53 8.63
CA ASP A 127 13.71 -4.62 9.35
C ASP A 127 13.61 -3.92 10.71
N ASN A 128 13.00 -2.74 10.76
CA ASN A 128 12.76 -2.02 12.00
C ASN A 128 11.81 -2.79 12.94
N ALA A 129 10.79 -3.45 12.40
CA ALA A 129 9.88 -4.29 13.18
C ALA A 129 10.61 -5.47 13.83
N VAL A 130 11.52 -6.13 13.11
CA VAL A 130 12.37 -7.19 13.66
C VAL A 130 13.27 -6.66 14.77
N LEU A 131 13.96 -5.54 14.52
CA LEU A 131 14.88 -4.93 15.49
C LEU A 131 14.17 -4.49 16.78
N THR A 132 12.89 -4.10 16.69
CA THR A 132 12.08 -3.68 17.85
C THR A 132 11.46 -4.87 18.59
N ALA A 133 11.30 -6.01 17.93
CA ALA A 133 10.72 -7.22 18.52
C ALA A 133 11.69 -7.97 19.44
N VAL A 134 13.00 -7.81 19.23
CA VAL A 134 14.04 -8.40 20.09
C VAL A 134 14.24 -7.52 21.32
N ASP A 135 14.31 -8.14 22.50
CA ASP A 135 14.53 -7.40 23.73
C ASP A 135 15.95 -6.77 23.79
N PRO A 136 16.16 -5.72 24.60
CA PRO A 136 17.45 -5.03 24.67
C PRO A 136 18.60 -5.92 25.18
N GLU A 137 18.32 -6.92 26.01
CA GLU A 137 19.34 -7.82 26.58
C GLU A 137 19.85 -8.81 25.54
N GLN A 138 18.94 -9.46 24.81
CA GLN A 138 19.22 -10.35 23.69
C GLN A 138 19.89 -9.58 22.54
N THR A 139 19.48 -8.34 22.28
CA THR A 139 20.15 -7.45 21.30
C THR A 139 21.63 -7.27 21.65
N GLN A 140 21.93 -6.93 22.91
CA GLN A 140 23.32 -6.74 23.35
C GLN A 140 24.12 -8.06 23.27
N ARG A 141 23.49 -9.17 23.67
CA ARG A 141 24.08 -10.51 23.58
C ARG A 141 24.45 -10.87 22.15
N LEU A 142 23.49 -10.80 21.22
CA LEU A 142 23.70 -11.15 19.81
C LEU A 142 24.73 -10.22 19.14
N ALA A 143 24.71 -8.92 19.45
CA ALA A 143 25.69 -7.97 18.92
C ALA A 143 27.12 -8.20 19.45
N ALA A 144 27.26 -8.82 20.63
CA ALA A 144 28.56 -9.18 21.21
C ALA A 144 29.08 -10.53 20.71
N GLU A 145 28.18 -11.48 20.43
CA GLU A 145 28.52 -12.85 19.99
C GLU A 145 28.86 -12.93 18.50
N PHE A 146 28.41 -11.96 17.69
CA PHE A 146 28.57 -11.98 16.24
C PHE A 146 29.26 -10.72 15.72
N ALA A 147 29.97 -10.87 14.60
CA ALA A 147 30.57 -9.76 13.87
C ALA A 147 30.25 -9.88 12.38
N LEU A 148 29.90 -8.77 11.73
CA LEU A 148 29.70 -8.74 10.28
C LEU A 148 31.00 -9.07 9.55
N VAL A 149 30.91 -9.97 8.58
CA VAL A 149 32.00 -10.33 7.65
C VAL A 149 31.74 -9.70 6.29
N ASP A 150 30.56 -9.92 5.74
CA ASP A 150 30.18 -9.48 4.39
C ASP A 150 28.66 -9.35 4.27
N GLU A 151 28.19 -8.64 3.24
CA GLU A 151 26.77 -8.53 2.93
C GLU A 151 26.50 -8.69 1.43
N MET A 152 25.35 -9.26 1.12
CA MET A 152 24.74 -9.26 -0.20
C MET A 152 23.46 -8.43 -0.12
N PRO A 153 23.50 -7.15 -0.54
CA PRO A 153 22.36 -6.25 -0.44
C PRO A 153 21.11 -6.79 -1.13
N PHE A 154 19.96 -6.26 -0.71
CA PHE A 154 18.68 -6.59 -1.32
C PHE A 154 18.68 -6.30 -2.81
N ASP A 155 18.16 -7.26 -3.57
CA ASP A 155 18.05 -7.20 -5.01
C ASP A 155 16.60 -7.44 -5.42
N PHE A 156 16.04 -6.55 -6.23
CA PHE A 156 14.63 -6.58 -6.63
C PHE A 156 14.28 -7.74 -7.57
N GLU A 157 15.25 -8.27 -8.31
CA GLU A 157 15.06 -9.44 -9.17
C GLU A 157 15.09 -10.72 -8.34
N ARG A 158 16.06 -10.84 -7.42
CA ARG A 158 16.20 -12.01 -6.53
C ARG A 158 15.23 -12.01 -5.35
N ARG A 159 14.69 -10.84 -4.99
CA ARG A 159 13.76 -10.57 -3.85
C ARG A 159 14.22 -11.11 -2.50
N ARG A 160 15.53 -11.08 -2.26
CA ARG A 160 16.17 -11.51 -1.02
C ARG A 160 17.44 -10.73 -0.77
N MET A 161 17.94 -10.83 0.45
CA MET A 161 19.23 -10.31 0.86
C MET A 161 19.89 -11.24 1.86
N SER A 162 21.21 -11.12 2.00
CA SER A 162 21.96 -11.99 2.90
C SER A 162 23.04 -11.21 3.63
N VAL A 163 23.32 -11.60 4.87
CA VAL A 163 24.50 -11.16 5.60
C VAL A 163 25.34 -12.38 5.95
N VAL A 164 26.65 -12.19 6.06
CA VAL A 164 27.54 -13.20 6.61
C VAL A 164 28.07 -12.68 7.94
N VAL A 165 27.78 -13.41 9.00
CA VAL A 165 28.27 -13.11 10.34
C VAL A 165 29.27 -14.16 10.78
N ARG A 166 30.25 -13.75 11.58
CA ARG A 166 31.20 -14.63 12.24
C ARG A 166 30.85 -14.72 13.72
N ASP A 167 30.75 -15.94 14.23
CA ASP A 167 30.56 -16.20 15.66
C ASP A 167 31.88 -16.13 16.45
N MET A 168 31.80 -16.32 17.77
CA MET A 168 32.96 -16.34 18.66
C MET A 168 33.94 -17.50 18.40
N GLU A 169 33.49 -18.57 17.74
CA GLU A 169 34.31 -19.74 17.37
C GLU A 169 34.99 -19.56 15.99
N GLY A 170 34.70 -18.45 15.30
CA GLY A 170 35.24 -18.14 13.98
C GLY A 170 34.47 -18.79 12.81
N ARG A 171 33.32 -19.43 13.08
CA ARG A 171 32.45 -19.99 12.03
C ARG A 171 31.71 -18.87 11.33
N HIS A 172 31.58 -18.99 10.02
CA HIS A 172 30.85 -18.02 9.21
C HIS A 172 29.44 -18.56 8.92
N MET A 173 28.42 -17.77 9.23
CA MET A 173 27.03 -18.08 8.98
C MET A 173 26.48 -17.11 7.96
N LEU A 174 26.08 -17.62 6.79
CA LEU A 174 25.33 -16.87 5.80
C LEU A 174 23.86 -16.95 6.17
N ILE A 175 23.27 -15.82 6.54
CA ILE A 175 21.87 -15.70 6.92
C ILE A 175 21.16 -14.92 5.82
N SER A 176 20.13 -15.51 5.24
CA SER A 176 19.34 -14.92 4.15
C SER A 176 17.89 -14.75 4.55
N LYS A 177 17.29 -13.62 4.16
CA LYS A 177 15.86 -13.35 4.31
C LYS A 177 15.28 -12.83 3.01
N GLY A 178 14.05 -13.22 2.69
CA GLY A 178 13.43 -12.79 1.44
C GLY A 178 12.00 -13.29 1.24
N ALA A 179 11.50 -13.05 0.04
CA ALA A 179 10.20 -13.56 -0.38
C ALA A 179 10.18 -15.10 -0.36
N VAL A 180 9.05 -15.66 0.05
CA VAL A 180 8.90 -17.10 0.36
C VAL A 180 9.28 -17.97 -0.83
N ALA A 181 8.76 -17.68 -2.03
CA ALA A 181 9.00 -18.50 -3.21
C ALA A 181 10.50 -18.55 -3.58
N GLU A 182 11.15 -17.39 -3.59
CA GLU A 182 12.56 -17.23 -3.95
C GLU A 182 13.49 -17.85 -2.90
N MET A 183 13.15 -17.76 -1.61
CA MET A 183 13.91 -18.41 -0.53
C MET A 183 13.78 -19.93 -0.57
N LEU A 184 12.57 -20.46 -0.75
CA LEU A 184 12.33 -21.90 -0.83
C LEU A 184 13.12 -22.55 -1.97
N ALA A 185 13.22 -21.86 -3.13
CA ALA A 185 13.99 -22.35 -4.27
C ALA A 185 15.50 -22.49 -3.99
N MET A 186 16.03 -21.73 -3.02
CA MET A 186 17.45 -21.74 -2.65
C MET A 186 17.78 -22.67 -1.48
N CYS A 187 16.77 -23.28 -0.86
CA CYS A 187 16.95 -24.17 0.29
C CYS A 187 17.13 -25.62 -0.15
N ALA A 188 18.16 -26.29 0.37
CA ALA A 188 18.34 -27.74 0.22
C ALA A 188 17.88 -28.51 1.46
N HIS A 189 17.77 -27.82 2.60
CA HIS A 189 17.37 -28.41 3.87
C HIS A 189 16.29 -27.58 4.55
N VAL A 190 15.58 -28.20 5.49
CA VAL A 190 14.64 -27.54 6.38
C VAL A 190 14.96 -27.92 7.82
N GLN A 191 15.00 -26.93 8.71
CA GLN A 191 15.23 -27.14 10.12
C GLN A 191 13.96 -27.69 10.78
N THR A 192 14.11 -28.80 11.51
CA THR A 192 13.06 -29.37 12.35
C THR A 192 13.50 -29.41 13.81
N ALA A 193 12.60 -29.81 14.71
CA ALA A 193 12.93 -30.04 16.12
C ALA A 193 14.04 -31.11 16.30
N GLN A 194 14.15 -32.06 15.38
CA GLN A 194 15.13 -33.14 15.40
C GLN A 194 16.45 -32.81 14.68
N GLY A 195 16.52 -31.66 13.99
CA GLY A 195 17.67 -31.25 13.19
C GLY A 195 17.31 -30.90 11.74
N PRO A 196 18.31 -30.54 10.92
CA PRO A 196 18.10 -30.28 9.50
C PRO A 196 17.78 -31.58 8.75
N LEU A 197 16.72 -31.56 7.94
CA LEU A 197 16.34 -32.64 7.03
C LEU A 197 16.41 -32.15 5.58
N GLU A 198 16.54 -33.09 4.63
CA GLU A 198 16.49 -32.77 3.19
C GLU A 198 15.15 -32.13 2.83
N PHE A 199 15.19 -31.10 2.00
CA PHE A 199 14.00 -30.33 1.63
C PHE A 199 13.35 -30.84 0.34
N ASP A 200 12.85 -32.07 0.43
CA ASP A 200 12.13 -32.75 -0.63
C ASP A 200 10.81 -32.06 -1.04
N ALA A 201 10.19 -32.56 -2.11
CA ALA A 201 8.99 -31.96 -2.70
C ALA A 201 7.79 -31.95 -1.73
N ASP A 202 7.66 -32.99 -0.90
CA ASP A 202 6.56 -33.13 0.07
C ASP A 202 6.70 -32.09 1.17
N ARG A 203 7.88 -31.96 1.77
CA ARG A 203 8.17 -30.92 2.77
C ARG A 203 8.05 -29.52 2.19
N GLN A 204 8.50 -29.30 0.96
CA GLN A 204 8.30 -28.02 0.30
C GLN A 204 6.82 -27.67 0.15
N ALA A 205 5.95 -28.65 -0.10
CA ALA A 205 4.50 -28.43 -0.16
C ALA A 205 3.93 -28.09 1.22
N GLU A 206 4.31 -28.83 2.27
CA GLU A 206 3.88 -28.57 3.66
C GLU A 206 4.29 -27.16 4.12
N VAL A 207 5.54 -26.80 3.89
CA VAL A 207 6.08 -25.48 4.27
C VAL A 207 5.43 -24.34 3.48
N ARG A 208 5.13 -24.56 2.19
CA ARG A 208 4.34 -23.58 1.40
C ARG A 208 2.94 -23.41 1.97
N GLN A 209 2.34 -24.48 2.48
CA GLN A 209 1.02 -24.41 3.12
C GLN A 209 1.05 -23.55 4.38
N VAL A 210 2.07 -23.72 5.25
CA VAL A 210 2.25 -22.86 6.44
C VAL A 210 2.35 -21.38 6.06
N ALA A 211 3.17 -21.05 5.06
CA ALA A 211 3.27 -19.68 4.58
C ALA A 211 1.95 -19.17 3.97
N HIS A 212 1.22 -20.03 3.25
CA HIS A 212 -0.09 -19.69 2.70
C HIS A 212 -1.11 -19.38 3.81
N ASP A 213 -1.16 -20.19 4.87
CA ASP A 213 -2.07 -20.02 5.99
C ASP A 213 -1.78 -18.72 6.75
N LEU A 214 -0.51 -18.39 6.97
CA LEU A 214 -0.13 -17.09 7.53
C LEU A 214 -0.56 -15.91 6.63
N ASN A 215 -0.43 -16.04 5.31
CA ASN A 215 -0.92 -15.00 4.40
C ASN A 215 -2.46 -14.90 4.45
N ALA A 216 -3.17 -16.02 4.59
CA ALA A 216 -4.63 -16.06 4.72
C ALA A 216 -5.12 -15.38 6.02
N ASP A 217 -4.31 -15.46 7.07
CA ASP A 217 -4.47 -14.71 8.32
C ASP A 217 -4.12 -13.21 8.18
N GLY A 218 -3.73 -12.75 6.99
CA GLY A 218 -3.47 -11.35 6.68
C GLY A 218 -2.03 -10.90 6.95
N PHE A 219 -1.13 -11.82 7.29
CA PHE A 219 0.26 -11.49 7.51
C PHE A 219 1.03 -11.37 6.20
N ARG A 220 1.94 -10.41 6.14
CA ARG A 220 3.01 -10.39 5.16
C ARG A 220 4.11 -11.33 5.65
N VAL A 221 4.42 -12.36 4.88
CA VAL A 221 5.36 -13.41 5.28
C VAL A 221 6.74 -13.23 4.61
N ILE A 222 7.80 -13.33 5.41
CA ILE A 222 9.20 -13.39 4.93
C ILE A 222 9.82 -14.69 5.42
N ALA A 223 10.51 -15.41 4.54
CA ALA A 223 11.25 -16.61 4.89
C ALA A 223 12.67 -16.28 5.35
N VAL A 224 13.18 -17.06 6.31
CA VAL A 224 14.54 -16.94 6.86
C VAL A 224 15.26 -18.27 6.70
N GLY A 225 16.44 -18.22 6.09
CA GLY A 225 17.31 -19.38 5.90
C GLY A 225 18.74 -19.09 6.33
N MET A 226 19.47 -20.13 6.69
CA MET A 226 20.87 -20.02 7.11
C MET A 226 21.70 -21.16 6.53
N ARG A 227 22.96 -20.88 6.22
CA ARG A 227 23.96 -21.88 5.90
C ARG A 227 25.28 -21.56 6.60
N GLU A 228 25.87 -22.57 7.23
CA GLU A 228 27.25 -22.48 7.71
C GLU A 228 28.22 -22.58 6.53
N MET A 229 29.15 -21.64 6.44
CA MET A 229 30.08 -21.53 5.34
C MET A 229 31.44 -22.15 5.72
N THR A 230 31.67 -23.37 5.22
CA THR A 230 32.90 -24.12 5.47
C THR A 230 33.67 -24.37 4.16
N PRO A 231 34.94 -23.93 4.02
CA PRO A 231 35.70 -23.11 4.97
C PRO A 231 35.24 -21.63 4.98
N PRO A 232 35.50 -20.89 6.06
CA PRO A 232 35.32 -19.45 6.13
C PRO A 232 36.09 -18.71 5.03
N ARG A 233 35.50 -17.63 4.49
CA ARG A 233 36.08 -16.79 3.43
C ARG A 233 35.99 -15.31 3.80
N SER A 234 36.83 -14.48 3.19
CA SER A 234 36.80 -13.03 3.39
C SER A 234 35.79 -12.30 2.51
N GLN A 235 35.29 -12.95 1.46
CA GLN A 235 34.29 -12.40 0.53
C GLN A 235 33.32 -13.50 0.11
N TYR A 236 32.07 -13.11 -0.08
CA TYR A 236 30.99 -13.97 -0.54
C TYR A 236 30.31 -13.36 -1.75
N ALA A 237 29.77 -14.22 -2.61
CA ALA A 237 29.07 -13.81 -3.82
C ALA A 237 27.60 -14.22 -3.75
N ARG A 238 26.79 -13.64 -4.64
CA ARG A 238 25.36 -13.98 -4.76
C ARG A 238 25.12 -15.47 -4.99
N ASP A 239 26.06 -16.16 -5.65
CA ASP A 239 26.02 -17.60 -5.89
C ASP A 239 26.24 -18.44 -4.61
N ASP A 240 26.66 -17.84 -3.51
CA ASP A 240 26.74 -18.50 -2.21
C ASP A 240 25.36 -18.57 -1.50
N GLU A 241 24.32 -17.93 -2.03
CA GLU A 241 22.93 -18.04 -1.53
C GLU A 241 22.22 -19.30 -2.07
N ARG A 242 22.85 -20.46 -1.94
CA ARG A 242 22.28 -21.76 -2.35
C ARG A 242 22.44 -22.78 -1.24
N GLU A 243 21.68 -23.87 -1.33
CA GLU A 243 21.72 -24.98 -0.38
C GLU A 243 21.49 -24.54 1.07
N LEU A 244 20.64 -23.51 1.24
CA LEU A 244 20.29 -22.99 2.55
C LEU A 244 19.50 -24.03 3.35
N THR A 245 19.57 -23.93 4.67
CA THR A 245 18.59 -24.57 5.56
C THR A 245 17.51 -23.55 5.86
N LEU A 246 16.26 -23.83 5.49
CA LEU A 246 15.13 -23.00 5.89
C LEU A 246 14.89 -23.16 7.39
N PHE A 247 14.88 -22.06 8.14
CA PHE A 247 14.54 -22.08 9.56
C PHE A 247 13.06 -21.83 9.81
N GLY A 248 12.44 -20.97 9.01
CA GLY A 248 11.03 -20.66 9.17
C GLY A 248 10.66 -19.31 8.58
N PHE A 249 9.66 -18.67 9.20
CA PHE A 249 8.99 -17.48 8.68
C PHE A 249 8.82 -16.40 9.74
N MET A 250 8.94 -15.16 9.30
CA MET A 250 8.45 -13.98 10.00
C MET A 250 7.12 -13.55 9.42
N ALA A 251 6.11 -13.38 10.26
CA ALA A 251 4.79 -12.92 9.88
C ALA A 251 4.59 -11.49 10.40
N PHE A 252 4.46 -10.55 9.47
CA PHE A 252 4.30 -9.13 9.78
C PHE A 252 2.86 -8.68 9.55
N LEU A 253 2.38 -7.80 10.41
CA LEU A 253 1.07 -7.17 10.26
C LEU A 253 1.23 -5.66 10.06
N ASP A 254 0.46 -5.10 9.13
CA ASP A 254 0.27 -3.66 9.02
C ASP A 254 -1.17 -3.35 9.46
N PRO A 255 -1.38 -3.01 10.74
CA PRO A 255 -2.72 -2.93 11.31
C PRO A 255 -3.51 -1.76 10.69
N PRO A 256 -4.83 -1.91 10.53
CA PRO A 256 -5.69 -0.81 10.12
C PRO A 256 -5.68 0.31 11.18
N LYS A 257 -5.94 1.54 10.74
CA LYS A 257 -6.21 2.66 11.64
C LYS A 257 -7.50 2.37 12.41
N GLU A 258 -7.53 2.71 13.70
CA GLU A 258 -8.72 2.52 14.55
C GLU A 258 -9.96 3.24 13.98
N SER A 259 -9.75 4.38 13.32
CA SER A 259 -10.81 5.16 12.68
C SER A 259 -11.25 4.62 11.32
N ALA A 260 -10.51 3.70 10.70
CA ALA A 260 -10.78 3.26 9.34
C ALA A 260 -12.14 2.60 9.21
N ALA A 261 -12.45 1.62 10.07
CA ALA A 261 -13.73 0.90 10.01
C ALA A 261 -14.94 1.83 10.18
N ALA A 262 -14.87 2.76 11.15
CA ALA A 262 -15.93 3.74 11.38
C ALA A 262 -16.09 4.72 10.20
N ALA A 263 -14.98 5.15 9.59
CA ALA A 263 -15.01 6.03 8.43
C ALA A 263 -15.61 5.34 7.20
N ILE A 264 -15.23 4.09 6.93
CA ILE A 264 -15.82 3.28 5.84
C ILE A 264 -17.32 3.12 6.05
N ALA A 265 -17.74 2.74 7.26
CA ALA A 265 -19.15 2.58 7.58
C ALA A 265 -19.96 3.88 7.36
N ALA A 266 -19.41 5.04 7.77
CA ALA A 266 -20.05 6.33 7.54
C ALA A 266 -20.17 6.67 6.04
N LEU A 267 -19.13 6.41 5.25
CA LEU A 267 -19.16 6.61 3.79
C LEU A 267 -20.23 5.75 3.13
N THR A 268 -20.30 4.47 3.49
CA THR A 268 -21.32 3.55 2.97
C THR A 268 -22.74 3.98 3.36
N GLN A 269 -22.95 4.47 4.60
CA GLN A 269 -24.25 5.02 5.02
C GLN A 269 -24.68 6.25 4.20
N HIS A 270 -23.73 7.02 3.69
CA HIS A 270 -23.97 8.15 2.80
C HIS A 270 -24.09 7.77 1.31
N GLY A 271 -24.08 6.47 0.98
CA GLY A 271 -24.21 5.97 -0.39
C GLY A 271 -22.93 6.06 -1.22
N ILE A 272 -21.79 6.33 -0.58
CA ILE A 272 -20.49 6.42 -1.25
C ILE A 272 -19.90 5.00 -1.36
N ALA A 273 -19.69 4.54 -2.59
CA ALA A 273 -19.04 3.26 -2.85
C ALA A 273 -17.53 3.37 -2.58
N VAL A 274 -16.98 2.49 -1.74
CA VAL A 274 -15.54 2.47 -1.46
C VAL A 274 -14.88 1.37 -2.28
N LYS A 275 -13.80 1.74 -2.99
CA LYS A 275 -12.96 0.83 -3.76
C LYS A 275 -11.51 0.92 -3.29
N ILE A 276 -10.88 -0.22 -3.06
CA ILE A 276 -9.50 -0.32 -2.57
C ILE A 276 -8.56 -0.63 -3.72
N LEU A 277 -7.51 0.17 -3.88
CA LEU A 277 -6.50 0.01 -4.94
C LEU A 277 -5.14 -0.19 -4.30
N THR A 278 -4.57 -1.38 -4.37
CA THR A 278 -3.31 -1.72 -3.69
C THR A 278 -2.34 -2.53 -4.56
N GLY A 279 -1.04 -2.34 -4.30
CA GLY A 279 0.02 -3.16 -4.88
C GLY A 279 0.28 -4.46 -4.11
N ASP A 280 -0.36 -4.63 -2.96
CA ASP A 280 -0.19 -5.82 -2.12
C ASP A 280 -0.85 -7.06 -2.74
N ASN A 281 -0.45 -8.22 -2.22
CA ASN A 281 -1.06 -9.51 -2.56
C ASN A 281 -2.56 -9.50 -2.19
N ASP A 282 -3.39 -10.12 -3.03
CA ASP A 282 -4.83 -10.22 -2.88
C ASP A 282 -5.25 -10.85 -1.55
N VAL A 283 -4.51 -11.83 -1.05
CA VAL A 283 -4.84 -12.51 0.22
C VAL A 283 -4.76 -11.54 1.40
N VAL A 284 -3.64 -10.82 1.53
CA VAL A 284 -3.41 -9.81 2.58
C VAL A 284 -4.39 -8.64 2.44
N ALA A 285 -4.60 -8.17 1.21
CA ALA A 285 -5.52 -7.08 0.94
C ALA A 285 -6.97 -7.44 1.32
N ARG A 286 -7.41 -8.68 1.04
CA ARG A 286 -8.71 -9.19 1.46
C ARG A 286 -8.87 -9.21 2.97
N HIS A 287 -7.84 -9.62 3.69
CA HIS A 287 -7.87 -9.64 5.15
C HIS A 287 -8.09 -8.25 5.74
N VAL A 288 -7.29 -7.26 5.30
CA VAL A 288 -7.42 -5.87 5.78
C VAL A 288 -8.81 -5.31 5.46
N CYS A 289 -9.30 -5.53 4.24
CA CYS A 289 -10.65 -5.09 3.82
C CYS A 289 -11.74 -5.69 4.72
N ARG A 290 -11.69 -6.99 5.04
CA ARG A 290 -12.63 -7.62 5.97
C ARG A 290 -12.55 -7.00 7.36
N HIS A 291 -11.34 -6.71 7.84
CA HIS A 291 -11.13 -6.10 9.15
C HIS A 291 -11.73 -4.69 9.26
N VAL A 292 -11.69 -3.91 8.17
CA VAL A 292 -12.31 -2.57 8.12
C VAL A 292 -13.78 -2.58 7.69
N GLY A 293 -14.40 -3.76 7.53
CA GLY A 293 -15.81 -3.90 7.20
C GLY A 293 -16.17 -3.70 5.72
N ILE A 294 -15.20 -3.81 4.81
CA ILE A 294 -15.44 -3.78 3.36
C ILE A 294 -15.83 -5.18 2.89
N GLY A 295 -17.06 -5.31 2.40
CA GLY A 295 -17.53 -6.53 1.73
C GLY A 295 -16.78 -6.74 0.41
N LEU A 296 -16.23 -7.93 0.21
CA LEU A 296 -15.48 -8.30 -0.99
C LEU A 296 -16.24 -9.38 -1.73
N GLU A 297 -17.04 -8.98 -2.70
CA GLU A 297 -17.71 -9.91 -3.60
C GLU A 297 -16.82 -10.19 -4.81
N HIS A 298 -16.25 -9.14 -5.41
CA HIS A 298 -15.36 -9.26 -6.55
C HIS A 298 -14.02 -8.55 -6.30
N VAL A 299 -12.95 -9.21 -6.75
CA VAL A 299 -11.57 -8.73 -6.66
C VAL A 299 -10.93 -8.93 -8.02
N LEU A 300 -10.21 -7.90 -8.48
CA LEU A 300 -9.41 -7.96 -9.69
C LEU A 300 -7.94 -7.76 -9.32
N THR A 301 -7.07 -8.53 -9.94
CA THR A 301 -5.62 -8.35 -9.82
C THR A 301 -5.07 -7.58 -11.01
N GLY A 302 -3.91 -6.93 -10.85
CA GLY A 302 -3.22 -6.24 -11.96
C GLY A 302 -3.11 -7.07 -13.25
N PRO A 303 -2.66 -8.35 -13.19
CA PRO A 303 -2.61 -9.21 -14.37
C PRO A 303 -3.98 -9.53 -15.00
N GLU A 304 -5.04 -9.64 -14.21
CA GLU A 304 -6.40 -9.84 -14.72
C GLU A 304 -6.92 -8.56 -15.38
N LEU A 305 -6.59 -7.40 -14.80
CA LEU A 305 -6.96 -6.09 -15.35
C LEU A 305 -6.35 -5.88 -16.75
N ASP A 306 -5.08 -6.25 -16.93
CA ASP A 306 -4.38 -6.14 -18.22
C ASP A 306 -4.97 -7.06 -19.31
N ALA A 307 -5.71 -8.10 -18.92
CA ALA A 307 -6.35 -9.04 -19.84
C ALA A 307 -7.74 -8.58 -20.30
N LEU A 308 -8.34 -7.56 -19.66
CA LEU A 308 -9.66 -7.04 -19.99
C LEU A 308 -9.57 -5.92 -21.04
N ASP A 309 -10.55 -5.87 -21.93
CA ASP A 309 -10.78 -4.70 -22.78
C ASP A 309 -11.60 -3.62 -22.04
N ASP A 310 -11.68 -2.41 -22.63
CA ASP A 310 -12.39 -1.26 -22.02
C ASP A 310 -13.87 -1.56 -21.72
N ALA A 311 -14.54 -2.39 -22.53
CA ALA A 311 -15.95 -2.71 -22.36
C ALA A 311 -16.14 -3.69 -21.20
N GLN A 312 -15.28 -4.70 -21.11
CA GLN A 312 -15.25 -5.67 -20.02
C GLN A 312 -14.87 -5.00 -18.69
N LEU A 313 -13.89 -4.10 -18.70
CA LEU A 313 -13.51 -3.32 -17.53
C LEU A 313 -14.68 -2.47 -17.03
N THR A 314 -15.33 -1.72 -17.93
CA THR A 314 -16.49 -0.89 -17.58
C THR A 314 -17.62 -1.70 -16.94
N ALA A 315 -17.83 -2.95 -17.39
CA ALA A 315 -18.82 -3.85 -16.81
C ALA A 315 -18.40 -4.41 -15.44
N ALA A 316 -17.11 -4.66 -15.21
CA ALA A 316 -16.59 -5.22 -13.96
C ALA A 316 -16.40 -4.16 -12.85
N LEU A 317 -16.21 -2.88 -13.22
CA LEU A 317 -15.94 -1.80 -12.28
C LEU A 317 -17.01 -1.63 -11.20
N PRO A 318 -18.33 -1.63 -11.47
CA PRO A 318 -19.36 -1.46 -10.45
C PRO A 318 -19.28 -2.52 -9.35
N GLU A 319 -19.08 -3.78 -9.74
CA GLU A 319 -19.12 -4.95 -8.85
C GLU A 319 -17.80 -5.20 -8.12
N THR A 320 -16.68 -4.61 -8.56
CA THR A 320 -15.36 -4.84 -7.96
C THR A 320 -15.06 -3.87 -6.81
N GLN A 321 -14.75 -4.39 -5.62
CA GLN A 321 -14.41 -3.59 -4.44
C GLN A 321 -12.90 -3.50 -4.18
N LEU A 322 -12.12 -4.50 -4.60
CA LEU A 322 -10.69 -4.55 -4.35
C LEU A 322 -9.92 -4.82 -5.64
N PHE A 323 -8.93 -3.97 -5.89
CA PHE A 323 -7.95 -4.12 -6.94
C PHE A 323 -6.58 -4.37 -6.30
N ALA A 324 -6.04 -5.57 -6.45
CA ALA A 324 -4.81 -6.01 -5.80
C ALA A 324 -3.66 -6.17 -6.81
N ARG A 325 -2.42 -6.22 -6.31
CA ARG A 325 -1.20 -6.37 -7.15
C ARG A 325 -1.11 -5.33 -8.28
N LEU A 326 -1.67 -4.13 -8.07
CA LEU A 326 -1.64 -3.05 -9.05
C LEU A 326 -0.27 -2.38 -9.12
N ASN A 327 0.17 -2.06 -10.34
CA ASN A 327 1.25 -1.11 -10.56
C ASN A 327 0.73 0.35 -10.53
N PRO A 328 1.60 1.37 -10.43
CA PRO A 328 1.17 2.77 -10.36
C PRO A 328 0.38 3.27 -11.57
N GLN A 329 0.63 2.73 -12.76
CA GLN A 329 -0.07 3.15 -14.00
C GLN A 329 -1.51 2.61 -14.01
N GLN A 330 -1.70 1.37 -13.58
CA GLN A 330 -3.00 0.71 -13.44
C GLN A 330 -3.90 1.39 -12.39
N LYS A 331 -3.34 2.15 -11.44
CA LYS A 331 -4.16 2.93 -10.49
C LYS A 331 -4.79 4.18 -11.12
N VAL A 332 -4.25 4.65 -12.25
CA VAL A 332 -4.66 5.90 -12.90
C VAL A 332 -5.52 5.64 -14.14
N ALA A 333 -5.25 4.55 -14.85
CA ALA A 333 -6.04 4.05 -15.98
C ALA A 333 -7.45 3.66 -15.51
#